data_AF-A0A420ZCJ7-F1
#
_entry.id   AF-A0A420ZCJ7-F1
#
_cell.length_a   1.000
_cell.length_b   1.000
_cell.length_c   1.000
_cell.angle_alpha   90.00
_cell.angle_beta   90.00
_cell.angle_gamma   90.00
#
_symmetry.space_group_name_H-M   'P 1'
#
loop_
_entity.id
_entity.type
_entity.pdbx_description
1 polymer ?
#
loop_
_entity_poly.entity_id
_entity_poly.type
_entity_poly.pdbx_seq_one_letter_code
_entity_poly.pdbx_strand_id
1 'polypeptide(L)' 'MIFTTLIIAGAIVLMIGVFISITPGYTIERLNLPDKIDESTITYVGYILGVIGLIVILLSIRALNGK' A
#
# COMPACT_ATOMS: atom_id res chain seq x y z
N MET A 1 -9.65 -13.65 -15.47
CA MET A 1 -10.42 -13.31 -14.25
C MET A 1 -9.51 -13.15 -13.04
N ILE A 2 -8.78 -14.18 -12.58
CA ILE A 2 -7.92 -14.11 -11.37
C ILE A 2 -6.83 -13.01 -11.47
N PHE A 3 -6.12 -12.90 -12.60
CA PHE A 3 -5.06 -11.90 -12.75
C PHE A 3 -5.57 -10.45 -12.68
N THR A 4 -6.75 -10.19 -13.25
CA THR A 4 -7.39 -8.88 -13.19
C THR A 4 -7.72 -8.51 -11.74
N THR A 5 -8.21 -9.46 -10.94
CA THR A 5 -8.47 -9.25 -9.51
C THR A 5 -7.20 -8.92 -8.74
N LEU A 6 -6.08 -9.58 -9.04
CA LEU A 6 -4.80 -9.31 -8.39
C LEU A 6 -4.24 -7.93 -8.74
N ILE A 7 -4.40 -7.49 -10.00
CA ILE A 7 -4.01 -6.15 -10.43
C ILE A 7 -4.82 -5.08 -9.70
N ILE A 8 -6.15 -5.26 -9.60
CA ILE A 8 -7.02 -4.33 -8.89
C ILE A 8 -6.69 -4.31 -7.39
N ALA A 9 -6.49 -5.47 -6.76
CA ALA A 9 -6.10 -5.55 -5.36
C ALA A 9 -4.74 -4.87 -5.10
N GLY A 10 -3.75 -5.11 -5.95
CA GLY A 10 -2.45 -4.46 -5.88
C GLY A 10 -2.54 -2.93 -6.03
N ALA A 11 -3.40 -2.45 -6.94
CA ALA A 11 -3.65 -1.01 -7.13
C ALA A 11 -4.30 -0.36 -5.90
N ILE A 12 -5.25 -1.04 -5.26
CA ILE A 12 -5.89 -0.57 -4.02
C ILE A 12 -4.85 -0.49 -2.89
N VAL A 13 -4.04 -1.53 -2.71
CA VAL A 13 -2.98 -1.55 -1.69
C VAL A 13 -1.97 -0.43 -1.93
N LEU A 14 -1.57 -0.21 -3.19
CA LEU A 14 -0.67 0.87 -3.57
C LEU A 14 -1.27 2.24 -3.24
N MET A 15 -2.53 2.48 -3.59
CA MET A 15 -3.22 3.73 -3.27
C MET A 15 -3.29 3.97 -1.77
N ILE A 16 -3.64 2.95 -0.99
CA ILE A 16 -3.72 3.06 0.47
C ILE A 16 -2.34 3.35 1.06
N GLY A 17 -1.29 2.65 0.60
CA GLY A 17 0.08 2.90 1.05
C GLY A 17 0.55 4.34 0.77
N VAL A 18 0.30 4.83 -0.46
CA VAL A 18 0.61 6.21 -0.84
C VAL A 18 -0.17 7.20 0.01
N PHE A 19 -1.47 6.98 0.22
CA PHE A 19 -2.31 7.85 1.04
C PHE A 19 -1.81 7.93 2.50
N ILE A 20 -1.47 6.78 3.11
CA ILE A 20 -0.90 6.74 4.46
C ILE A 20 0.44 7.48 4.50
N SER A 21 1.28 7.35 3.46
CA SER A 21 2.59 8.02 3.41
C SER A 21 2.50 9.55 3.28
N ILE A 22 1.46 10.08 2.63
CA ILE A 22 1.28 11.53 2.44
C ILE A 22 0.56 12.16 3.63
N THR A 23 -0.34 11.40 4.27
CA THR A 23 -1.17 11.86 5.38
C THR A 23 -1.02 10.96 6.62
N PRO A 24 0.19 10.89 7.21
CA PRO A 24 0.44 10.07 8.39
C PRO A 24 -0.35 10.56 9.62
N GLY A 25 -0.48 11.88 9.81
CA GLY A 25 -1.25 12.47 10.92
C GLY A 25 -2.73 12.08 10.91
N TYR A 26 -3.38 12.14 9.74
CA TYR A 26 -4.76 11.66 9.58
C TYR A 26 -4.89 10.18 9.94
N THR A 27 -3.91 9.37 9.54
CA THR A 27 -3.88 7.92 9.81
C THR A 27 -3.75 7.64 11.31
N ILE A 28 -2.90 8.38 12.02
CA ILE A 28 -2.71 8.27 13.48
C ILE A 28 -3.99 8.63 14.23
N GLU A 29 -4.62 9.75 13.88
CA GLU A 29 -5.87 10.22 14.50
C GLU A 29 -7.02 9.24 14.27
N ARG A 30 -7.17 8.72 13.03
CA ARG A 30 -8.23 7.77 12.67
C ARG A 30 -8.09 6.39 13.32
N LEU A 31 -6.86 5.91 13.47
CA LEU A 31 -6.57 4.58 14.03
C LEU A 31 -6.35 4.61 15.54
N ASN A 32 -6.42 5.80 16.16
CA ASN A 32 -6.16 6.00 17.59
C ASN A 32 -4.85 5.32 18.03
N LEU A 33 -3.81 5.51 17.22
CA LEU A 33 -2.51 4.89 17.46
C LEU A 33 -1.87 5.53 18.71
N PRO A 34 -1.15 4.74 19.52
CA PRO A 34 -0.59 5.25 20.76
C PRO A 34 0.46 6.34 20.47
N ASP A 35 0.48 7.41 21.27
CA ASP A 35 1.31 8.63 21.11
C ASP A 35 2.82 8.41 20.93
N LYS A 36 3.28 7.18 21.21
CA LYS A 36 4.65 6.73 20.98
C LYS A 36 4.96 6.38 19.52
N ILE A 37 3.96 6.36 18.63
CA ILE A 37 4.16 6.14 17.20
C ILE A 37 4.30 7.50 16.51
N ASP A 38 5.50 7.76 16.05
CA ASP A 38 5.86 9.00 15.38
C ASP A 38 5.35 9.03 13.93
N GLU A 39 5.05 10.21 13.38
CA GLU A 39 4.57 10.38 12.00
C GLU A 39 5.55 9.82 10.98
N SER A 40 6.84 9.91 11.27
CA SER A 40 7.93 9.32 10.51
C SER A 40 7.78 7.80 10.34
N THR A 41 7.32 7.11 11.39
CA THR A 41 7.12 5.66 11.40
C THR A 41 5.94 5.28 10.52
N ILE A 42 4.82 6.00 10.63
CA ILE A 42 3.63 5.74 9.80
C ILE A 42 3.89 6.06 8.34
N THR A 43 4.63 7.12 8.05
CA THR A 43 5.08 7.45 6.69
C THR A 43 5.86 6.29 6.09
N TYR A 44 6.80 5.71 6.86
CA TYR A 44 7.60 4.57 6.44
C TYR A 44 6.75 3.30 6.21
N VAL A 45 5.77 3.04 7.09
CA VAL A 45 4.81 1.94 6.91
C VAL A 45 3.98 2.12 5.64
N GLY A 46 3.49 3.33 5.37
CA GLY A 46 2.78 3.66 4.12
C GLY A 46 3.64 3.41 2.89
N TYR A 47 4.92 3.77 2.95
CA TYR A 47 5.88 3.52 1.87
C TYR A 47 6.07 2.03 1.61
N ILE A 48 6.27 1.21 2.66
CA ILE A 48 6.38 -0.24 2.54
C ILE A 48 5.11 -0.83 1.91
N LEU A 49 3.93 -0.42 2.38
CA LEU A 49 2.66 -0.85 1.81
C LEU A 49 2.53 -0.50 0.32
N GLY A 50 2.96 0.72 -0.06
CA GLY A 50 2.98 1.17 -1.46
C GLY A 50 3.89 0.30 -2.33
N VAL A 51 5.10 -0.01 -1.85
CA VAL A 51 6.06 -0.88 -2.54
C VAL A 51 5.52 -2.30 -2.69
N ILE A 52 4.89 -2.86 -1.65
CA ILE A 52 4.24 -4.18 -1.72
C ILE A 52 3.14 -4.18 -2.79
N GLY A 53 2.27 -3.16 -2.80
CA GLY A 53 1.24 -2.99 -3.82
C GLY A 53 1.82 -2.97 -5.24
N LEU A 54 2.92 -2.23 -5.43
CA LEU A 54 3.63 -2.17 -6.72
C LEU A 54 4.17 -3.54 -7.14
N ILE A 55 4.81 -4.26 -6.23
CA ILE A 55 5.36 -5.60 -6.50
C ILE A 55 4.23 -6.56 -6.91
N VAL A 56 3.09 -6.53 -6.22
CA VAL A 56 1.92 -7.36 -6.56
C VAL A 56 1.42 -7.08 -7.97
N ILE A 57 1.34 -5.80 -8.36
CA ILE A 57 0.95 -5.40 -9.73
C ILE A 57 1.95 -5.95 -10.75
N LEU A 58 3.25 -5.73 -10.53
CA LEU A 58 4.32 -6.15 -11.44
C LEU A 58 4.35 -7.67 -11.62
N LEU A 59 4.23 -8.42 -10.52
CA LEU A 59 4.16 -9.89 -10.57
C LEU A 59 2.90 -10.37 -11.31
N SER A 60 1.77 -9.71 -11.10
CA SER A 60 0.51 -10.05 -11.77
C SER A 60 0.58 -9.80 -13.28
N ILE A 61 1.19 -8.68 -13.70
CA ILE A 61 1.40 -8.37 -15.12
C ILE A 61 2.39 -9.36 -15.75
N ARG A 62 3.51 -9.65 -15.07
CA ARG A 62 4.49 -10.63 -15.56
C ARG A 62 3.87 -12.01 -15.72
N ALA A 63 3.05 -12.45 -14.76
CA ALA A 63 2.36 -13.73 -14.83
C ALA A 63 1.25 -13.77 -15.90
N LEU A 64 0.69 -12.62 -16.29
CA LEU A 64 -0.24 -12.50 -17.40
C LEU A 64 0.48 -12.59 -18.76
N ASN A 65 1.64 -11.94 -18.89
CA ASN A 65 2.41 -11.90 -20.14
C ASN A 65 3.28 -13.14 -20.40
N GLY A 66 3.52 -13.96 -19.36
CA GLY A 66 4.29 -15.21 -19.46
C GLY A 66 3.43 -16.46 -19.69
N LYS A 67 2.12 -16.30 -19.90
CA LYS A 67 1.19 -17.34 -20.34
C LYS A 67 0.94 -17.23 -21.83
#